data_AF-A0A0G2F7U6-F1
#
_entry.id   AF-A0A0G2F7U6-F1
#
_cell.length_a   1.000
_cell.length_b   1.000
_cell.length_c   1.000
_cell.angle_alpha   90.00
_cell.angle_beta   90.00
_cell.angle_gamma   90.00
#
_symmetry.space_group_name_H-M   'P 1'
#
loop_
_entity.id
_entity.type
_entity.pdbx_description
1 polymer ?
#
loop_
_entity_poly.entity_id
_entity_poly.type
_entity_poly.pdbx_seq_one_letter_code
_entity_poly.pdbx_strand_id
1 'polypeptide(L)'
;MKVRGRKIAHVTNDVFSDLGKHYITIFVLCEMLDQDAQPALLEPEKCEGWVWKTFDEIRQAKPEDLFLPIQNLLKEFLSSDLFLDA
;
A
#
# COMPACT_ATOMS: atom_id res chain seq x y z
N MET A 1 -14.44 5.05 8.36
CA MET A 1 -14.44 4.81 6.90
C MET A 1 -14.84 3.37 6.59
N LYS A 2 -15.71 3.13 5.61
CA LYS A 2 -16.05 1.79 5.08
C LYS A 2 -15.69 1.73 3.60
N VAL A 3 -15.21 0.57 3.14
CA VAL A 3 -14.76 0.38 1.75
C VAL A 3 -15.37 -0.89 1.13
N ARG A 4 -15.41 -0.93 -0.21
CA ARG A 4 -15.72 -2.12 -1.02
C ARG A 4 -14.48 -2.53 -1.80
N GLY A 5 -14.05 -3.78 -1.67
CA GLY A 5 -12.98 -4.36 -2.48
C GLY A 5 -13.40 -4.51 -3.95
N ARG A 6 -12.52 -4.13 -4.88
CA ARG A 6 -12.79 -4.17 -6.33
C ARG A 6 -12.02 -5.29 -7.02
N LYS A 7 -10.70 -5.37 -6.79
CA LYS A 7 -9.82 -6.38 -7.39
C LYS A 7 -8.53 -6.53 -6.59
N ILE A 8 -7.87 -7.68 -6.74
CA ILE A 8 -6.46 -7.81 -6.40
C ILE A 8 -5.69 -6.97 -7.42
N ALA A 9 -4.95 -5.98 -6.94
CA ALA A 9 -4.15 -5.09 -7.77
C ALA A 9 -2.76 -5.67 -8.06
N HIS A 10 -2.15 -6.31 -7.06
CA HIS A 10 -0.81 -6.92 -7.18
C HIS A 10 -0.54 -7.89 -6.03
N VAL A 11 0.51 -8.70 -6.18
CA VAL A 11 1.01 -9.59 -5.13
C VAL A 11 2.53 -9.49 -5.08
N THR A 12 3.10 -9.23 -3.90
CA THR A 12 4.54 -9.21 -3.68
C THR A 12 4.99 -10.37 -2.80
N ASN A 13 6.28 -10.67 -2.90
CA ASN A 13 6.95 -11.71 -2.14
C ASN A 13 8.01 -11.05 -1.24
N ASP A 14 7.75 -10.97 0.06
CA ASP A 14 8.45 -10.07 0.99
C ASP A 14 9.19 -10.85 2.08
N VAL A 15 10.50 -11.00 1.90
CA VAL A 15 11.37 -11.73 2.82
C VAL A 15 12.01 -10.76 3.82
N PHE A 16 11.65 -10.89 5.09
CA PHE A 16 12.24 -10.16 6.21
C PHE A 16 13.31 -11.03 6.86
N SER A 17 14.49 -11.06 6.25
CA SER A 17 15.60 -11.94 6.66
C SER A 17 15.96 -11.80 8.14
N ASP A 18 16.05 -10.57 8.65
CA ASP A 18 16.41 -10.29 10.04
C ASP A 18 15.37 -10.79 11.05
N LEU A 19 14.11 -10.93 10.61
CA LEU A 19 13.02 -11.46 11.42
C LEU A 19 12.81 -12.96 11.20
N GLY A 20 13.51 -13.57 10.24
CA GLY A 20 13.28 -14.96 9.82
C GLY A 20 11.87 -15.20 9.29
N LYS A 21 11.25 -14.18 8.67
CA LYS A 21 9.86 -14.22 8.21
C LYS A 21 9.75 -14.01 6.71
N HIS A 22 8.75 -14.64 6.13
CA HIS A 22 8.41 -14.49 4.74
C HIS A 22 6.91 -14.26 4.60
N TYR A 23 6.54 -13.15 3.97
CA TYR A 23 5.15 -12.77 3.72
C TYR A 23 4.87 -12.75 2.23
N ILE A 24 3.67 -13.20 1.86
CA ILE A 24 3.07 -12.92 0.55
C ILE A 24 2.05 -11.81 0.78
N THR A 25 2.31 -10.63 0.24
CA THR A 25 1.44 -9.46 0.45
C THR A 25 0.51 -9.28 -0.75
N ILE A 26 -0.80 -9.34 -0.51
CA ILE A 26 -1.82 -9.12 -1.53
C ILE A 26 -2.31 -7.69 -1.42
N PHE A 27 -2.03 -6.87 -2.44
CA PHE A 27 -2.55 -5.51 -2.54
C PHE A 27 -3.93 -5.54 -3.19
N VAL A 28 -4.94 -5.00 -2.51
CA VAL A 28 -6.34 -4.98 -2.98
C VAL A 28 -6.76 -3.54 -3.24
N LEU A 29 -7.27 -3.27 -4.44
CA LEU A 29 -7.86 -1.98 -4.76
C LEU A 29 -9.28 -1.91 -4.18
N CYS A 30 -9.54 -0.83 -3.44
CA CYS A 30 -10.80 -0.59 -2.74
C CYS A 30 -11.39 0.77 -3.12
N GLU A 31 -12.71 0.88 -2.99
CA GLU A 31 -13.46 2.13 -3.18
C GLU A 31 -14.18 2.49 -1.89
N MET A 32 -14.14 3.77 -1.49
CA MET A 32 -14.89 4.25 -0.32
C MET A 32 -16.40 4.19 -0.61
N LEU A 33 -17.19 3.72 0.37
CA LEU A 33 -18.65 3.75 0.25
C LEU A 33 -19.24 5.16 0.43
N ASP A 34 -18.52 6.01 1.14
CA ASP A 34 -18.80 7.42 1.38
C ASP A 34 -17.50 8.17 1.13
N GLN A 35 -17.50 9.07 0.14
CA GLN A 35 -16.29 9.75 -0.34
C GLN A 35 -15.80 10.84 0.61
N ASP A 36 -16.66 11.32 1.52
CA ASP A 36 -16.31 12.34 2.50
C ASP A 36 -15.77 11.71 3.81
N ALA A 37 -15.91 10.39 3.97
CA ALA A 37 -15.52 9.68 5.17
C ALA A 37 -13.99 9.73 5.39
N GLN A 38 -13.57 10.16 6.58
CA GLN A 38 -12.16 10.21 6.96
C GLN A 38 -11.72 8.96 7.73
N PRO A 39 -10.44 8.56 7.65
CA PRO A 39 -9.87 7.55 8.51
C PRO A 39 -9.78 8.07 9.97
N ALA A 40 -9.86 7.16 10.93
CA ALA A 40 -9.73 7.48 12.35
C ALA A 40 -8.61 6.62 12.95
N LEU A 41 -7.83 7.20 13.87
CA LEU A 41 -6.81 6.47 14.60
C LEU A 41 -7.46 5.65 15.73
N LEU A 42 -7.58 4.33 15.51
CA LEU A 42 -8.24 3.42 16.46
C LEU A 42 -7.26 2.59 17.31
N GLU A 43 -6.00 2.45 16.88
CA GLU A 43 -4.93 1.69 17.56
C GLU A 43 -3.67 2.57 17.67
N PRO A 44 -3.67 3.60 18.54
CA PRO A 44 -2.58 4.57 18.67
C PRO A 44 -1.24 3.95 19.12
N GLU A 45 -1.25 2.74 19.67
CA GLU A 45 -0.06 1.99 20.07
C GLU A 45 0.61 1.25 18.89
N LYS A 46 -0.07 1.13 17.74
CA LYS A 46 0.43 0.45 16.53
C LYS A 46 0.61 1.38 15.34
N CYS A 47 -0.07 2.52 15.31
CA CYS A 47 -0.12 3.44 14.18
C CYS A 47 -0.13 4.88 14.69
N GLU A 48 0.63 5.77 14.05
CA GLU A 48 0.70 7.19 14.44
C GLU A 48 -0.44 8.01 13.82
N GLY A 49 -1.06 7.51 12.74
CA GLY A 49 -2.14 8.19 12.05
C GLY A 49 -2.27 7.77 10.58
N TRP A 50 -3.23 8.39 9.91
CA TRP A 50 -3.54 8.13 8.50
C TRP A 50 -3.52 9.43 7.71
N VAL A 51 -2.92 9.39 6.53
CA VAL A 51 -2.91 10.49 5.56
C VAL A 51 -3.21 9.95 4.17
N TRP A 52 -3.91 10.74 3.38
CA TRP A 52 -4.09 10.47 1.96
C TRP A 52 -2.84 10.91 1.20
N LYS A 53 -2.30 10.03 0.36
CA LYS A 53 -1.18 10.33 -0.53
C LYS A 53 -1.50 9.87 -1.94
N THR A 54 -1.07 10.66 -2.92
CA THR A 54 -1.04 10.29 -4.32
C THR A 54 0.06 9.26 -4.57
N PHE A 55 -0.06 8.49 -5.65
CA PHE A 55 0.95 7.50 -5.99
C PHE A 55 2.31 8.15 -6.30
N ASP A 56 2.34 9.36 -6.85
CA ASP A 56 3.58 10.10 -7.12
C ASP A 56 4.29 10.52 -5.83
N GLU A 57 3.55 10.96 -4.81
CA GLU A 57 4.14 11.22 -3.48
C GLU A 57 4.76 9.95 -2.87
N ILE A 58 4.15 8.78 -3.12
CA ILE A 58 4.71 7.50 -2.67
C ILE A 58 5.97 7.13 -3.47
N ARG A 59 5.98 7.33 -4.80
CA ARG A 59 7.17 7.09 -5.66
C ARG A 59 8.35 7.97 -5.28
N GLN A 60 8.08 9.20 -4.83
CA GLN A 60 9.10 10.17 -4.43
C GLN A 60 9.58 9.99 -2.98
N ALA A 61 8.88 9.18 -2.18
CA ALA A 61 9.32 8.86 -0.82
C ALA A 61 10.64 8.08 -0.86
N LYS A 62 11.47 8.27 0.17
CA LYS A 62 12.71 7.51 0.27
C LYS A 62 12.37 6.03 0.52
N PRO A 63 13.03 5.08 -0.16
CA PRO A 63 12.72 3.66 0.00
C PRO A 63 12.74 3.19 1.46
N GLU A 64 13.68 3.66 2.28
CA GLU A 64 13.82 3.31 3.69
C GLU A 64 12.66 3.78 4.58
N ASP A 65 11.91 4.80 4.14
CA ASP A 65 10.72 5.29 4.83
C ASP A 65 9.47 4.46 4.49
N LEU A 66 9.56 3.58 3.48
CA LEU A 66 8.47 2.74 3.02
C LEU A 66 8.59 1.32 3.57
N PHE A 67 7.46 0.73 3.91
CA PHE A 67 7.38 -0.68 4.26
C PHE A 67 7.82 -1.55 3.07
N LEU A 68 8.58 -2.62 3.34
CA LEU A 68 9.21 -3.47 2.30
C LEU A 68 8.23 -3.92 1.18
N PRO A 69 7.00 -4.37 1.47
CA PRO A 69 6.02 -4.70 0.42
C PRO A 69 5.70 -3.54 -0.52
N ILE A 70 5.63 -2.30 -0.02
CA ILE A 70 5.41 -1.12 -0.88
C ILE A 70 6.65 -0.86 -1.74
N GLN A 71 7.85 -1.04 -1.19
CA GLN A 71 9.07 -0.93 -2.00
C GLN A 71 9.09 -1.95 -3.14
N ASN A 72 8.73 -3.21 -2.85
CA ASN A 72 8.68 -4.28 -3.85
C ASN A 72 7.58 -4.04 -4.88
N LEU A 73 6.40 -3.60 -4.42
CA LEU A 73 5.30 -3.16 -5.27
C LEU A 73 5.79 -2.10 -6.28
N LEU A 74 6.45 -1.04 -5.81
CA LEU A 74 6.96 0.03 -6.68
C LEU A 74 8.02 -0.47 -7.67
N LYS A 75 8.95 -1.32 -7.24
CA LYS A 75 10.00 -1.88 -8.13
C LYS A 75 9.39 -2.69 -9.27
N GLU A 76 8.43 -3.56 -8.94
CA GLU A 76 7.75 -4.42 -9.91
C GLU A 76 6.78 -3.62 -10.80
N PHE A 77 6.20 -2.53 -10.27
CA PHE A 77 5.39 -1.60 -11.05
C PHE A 77 6.18 -0.74 -12.02
N LEU A 78 7.35 -0.23 -11.63
CA LEU A 78 8.19 0.55 -12.53
C LEU A 78 8.80 -0.28 -13.66
N SER A 79 8.86 -1.61 -13.50
CA SER A 79 9.19 -2.53 -14.59
C SER A 79 8.02 -2.86 -15.52
N SER A 80 6.80 -2.42 -15.20
CA SER A 80 5.56 -2.80 -15.88
C SER A 80 4.70 -1.56 -16.17
N ASP A 81 4.75 -1.02 -17.38
CA ASP A 81 3.87 0.08 -17.86
C ASP A 81 2.39 -0.33 -17.89
N LEU A 82 1.74 -0.51 -16.73
CA LEU A 82 0.39 -1.10 -16.66
C LEU A 82 -0.64 -0.29 -15.86
N PHE A 83 -0.48 1.03 -15.77
CA PHE A 83 -1.45 1.89 -15.08
C PHE A 83 -1.89 3.13 -15.87
N LEU A 84 -1.62 3.23 -17.17
CA LEU A 84 -2.13 4.34 -17.99
C LEU A 84 -3.57 4.14 -18.50
N ASP A 85 -4.21 3.00 -18.27
CA ASP A 85 -5.57 2.73 -18.78
C ASP A 85 -6.60 2.46 -17.67
N ALA A 86 -6.79 3.42 -16.75
CA ALA A 86 -7.93 3.43 -15.83
C ALA A 86 -8.56 4.82 -15.73
#